data_AF-A0A447TSC2-F1
#
_entry.id   AF-A0A447TSC2-F1
#
_cell.length_a   1.000
_cell.length_b   1.000
_cell.length_c   1.000
_cell.angle_alpha   90.00
_cell.angle_beta   90.00
_cell.angle_gamma   90.00
#
_symmetry.space_group_name_H-M   'P 1'
#
loop_
_entity.id
_entity.type
_entity.pdbx_description
1 polymer ?
#
loop_
_entity_poly.entity_id
_entity_poly.type
_entity_poly.pdbx_seq_one_letter_code
_entity_poly.pdbx_strand_id
1 'polypeptide(L)'
;MRLWKSMAWGILLWHSQSGALCPAWPPARAAEEITRLQQQLADWNDIYWKQGVSAVDDSVYDQLSARLVQWQRCVGQDVSSTPVSPPLNGTTMHPVAHTGVRKLADRQAVETVDARAQRALGTAKSGWRSGNTGLSKR
;
A
#
# COMPACT_ATOMS: atom_id res chain seq x y z
N MET A 1 -20.27 45.97 1.75
CA MET A 1 -19.44 45.01 2.52
C MET A 1 -19.92 43.54 2.44
N ARG A 2 -21.06 43.20 1.79
CA ARG A 2 -21.56 41.81 1.68
C ARG A 2 -21.15 41.07 0.39
N LEU A 3 -20.59 41.78 -0.60
CA LEU A 3 -20.28 41.22 -1.93
C LEU A 3 -18.96 40.43 -1.96
N TRP A 4 -17.96 40.80 -1.15
CA TRP A 4 -16.71 40.03 -1.07
C TRP A 4 -16.96 38.62 -0.48
N LYS A 5 -17.82 38.49 0.54
CA LYS A 5 -18.05 37.22 1.23
C LYS A 5 -18.64 36.13 0.31
N SER A 6 -19.50 36.48 -0.67
CA SER A 6 -20.01 35.50 -1.64
C SER A 6 -18.96 35.02 -2.64
N MET A 7 -18.00 35.89 -3.00
CA MET A 7 -16.94 35.55 -3.95
C MET A 7 -15.95 34.54 -3.34
N ALA A 8 -15.68 34.65 -2.03
CA ALA A 8 -14.86 33.68 -1.30
C ALA A 8 -15.51 32.29 -1.22
N TRP A 9 -16.84 32.20 -1.12
CA TRP A 9 -17.56 30.92 -1.08
C TRP A 9 -17.59 30.22 -2.45
N GLY A 10 -17.69 30.96 -3.55
CA GLY A 10 -17.61 30.39 -4.89
C GLY A 10 -16.25 29.77 -5.21
N ILE A 11 -15.16 30.38 -4.70
CA ILE A 11 -13.80 29.86 -4.86
C ILE A 11 -13.58 28.59 -4.00
N LEU A 12 -14.15 28.54 -2.79
CA LEU A 12 -14.07 27.35 -1.93
C LEU A 12 -14.82 26.13 -2.50
N LEU A 13 -15.92 26.32 -3.23
CA LEU A 13 -16.61 25.21 -3.92
C LEU A 13 -15.87 24.67 -5.15
N TRP A 14 -14.96 25.44 -5.74
CA TRP A 14 -14.23 25.03 -6.96
C TRP A 14 -13.03 24.11 -6.69
N HIS A 15 -12.53 24.07 -5.45
CA HIS A 15 -11.28 23.36 -5.12
C HIS A 15 -11.46 21.87 -4.79
N SER A 16 -12.65 21.31 -4.98
CA SER A 16 -12.95 19.92 -4.55
C SER A 16 -12.91 18.93 -5.71
N GLN A 17 -11.78 18.79 -6.42
CA GLN A 17 -11.55 17.58 -7.21
C GLN A 17 -10.07 17.27 -7.45
N SER A 18 -9.30 17.02 -6.38
CA SER A 18 -8.04 16.27 -6.48
C SER A 18 -8.35 14.76 -6.55
N GLY A 19 -9.12 14.35 -7.56
CA GLY A 19 -9.27 12.94 -7.91
C GLY A 19 -8.04 12.49 -8.69
N ALA A 20 -7.55 11.28 -8.45
CA ALA A 20 -6.52 10.68 -9.30
C ALA A 20 -6.97 10.83 -10.77
N LEU A 21 -6.23 11.59 -11.58
CA LEU A 21 -6.62 11.89 -12.96
C LEU A 21 -6.69 10.57 -13.73
N CYS A 22 -7.90 10.05 -13.90
CA CYS A 22 -8.13 8.87 -14.72
C CYS A 22 -7.95 9.27 -16.19
N PRO A 23 -7.21 8.48 -16.98
CA PRO A 23 -7.10 8.75 -18.41
C PRO A 23 -8.49 8.69 -19.07
N ALA A 24 -8.75 9.60 -20.01
CA ALA A 24 -10.03 9.71 -20.72
C ALA A 24 -10.22 8.62 -21.80
N TRP A 25 -9.83 7.38 -21.51
CA TRP A 25 -9.90 6.26 -22.45
C TRP A 25 -11.26 5.54 -22.39
N PRO A 26 -11.69 4.92 -23.50
CA PRO A 26 -12.79 3.96 -23.46
C PRO A 26 -12.44 2.79 -22.52
N PRO A 27 -13.44 2.19 -21.85
CA PRO A 27 -13.21 1.13 -20.87
C PRO A 27 -12.51 -0.11 -21.46
N ALA A 28 -12.80 -0.45 -22.72
CA ALA A 28 -12.15 -1.56 -23.42
C ALA A 28 -10.63 -1.33 -23.57
N ARG A 29 -10.23 -0.10 -23.95
CA ARG A 29 -8.81 0.26 -24.06
C ARG A 29 -8.11 0.26 -22.70
N ALA A 30 -8.79 0.75 -21.66
CA ALA A 30 -8.24 0.76 -20.31
C ALA A 30 -7.95 -0.67 -19.83
N ALA A 31 -8.84 -1.63 -20.11
CA ALA A 31 -8.61 -3.04 -19.77
C ALA A 31 -7.38 -3.63 -20.49
N GLU A 32 -7.23 -3.35 -21.79
CA GLU A 32 -6.07 -3.84 -22.58
C GLU A 32 -4.74 -3.31 -22.04
N GLU A 33 -4.66 -2.00 -21.75
CA GLU A 33 -3.43 -1.39 -21.22
C GLU A 33 -3.11 -1.88 -19.79
N ILE A 34 -4.14 -2.13 -18.97
CA ILE A 34 -3.99 -2.75 -17.65
C ILE A 34 -3.40 -4.15 -17.80
N THR A 35 -3.96 -5.01 -18.66
CA THR A 35 -3.47 -6.37 -18.89
C THR A 35 -2.03 -6.36 -19.42
N ARG A 36 -1.72 -5.49 -20.37
CA ARG A 36 -0.37 -5.35 -20.92
C ARG A 36 0.64 -4.97 -19.84
N LEU A 37 0.33 -3.98 -19.00
CA LEU A 37 1.21 -3.54 -17.94
C LEU A 37 1.37 -4.60 -16.84
N GLN A 38 0.28 -5.31 -16.50
CA GLN A 38 0.32 -6.45 -15.57
C GLN A 38 1.27 -7.55 -16.06
N GLN A 39 1.18 -7.92 -17.34
CA GLN A 39 2.04 -8.94 -17.93
C GLN A 39 3.51 -8.54 -17.85
N GLN A 40 3.83 -7.29 -18.21
CA GLN A 40 5.20 -6.79 -18.17
C GLN A 40 5.79 -6.78 -16.75
N LEU A 41 5.00 -6.37 -15.75
CA LEU A 41 5.42 -6.44 -14.35
C LEU A 41 5.60 -7.90 -13.90
N ALA A 42 4.75 -8.82 -14.34
CA ALA A 42 4.85 -10.24 -14.01
C ALA A 42 6.13 -10.88 -14.57
N ASP A 43 6.49 -10.57 -15.81
CA ASP A 43 7.71 -11.07 -16.45
C ASP A 43 8.97 -10.57 -15.73
N TRP A 44 9.01 -9.29 -15.37
CA TRP A 44 10.11 -8.72 -14.58
C TRP A 44 10.18 -9.32 -13.17
N ASN A 45 9.03 -9.54 -12.53
CA ASN A 45 8.96 -10.19 -11.24
C ASN A 45 9.51 -11.63 -11.33
N ASP A 46 9.16 -12.39 -12.37
CA ASP A 46 9.62 -13.78 -12.55
C ASP A 46 11.15 -13.87 -12.69
N ILE A 47 11.77 -13.04 -13.53
CA ILE A 47 13.23 -13.02 -13.69
C ILE A 47 13.94 -12.53 -12.43
N TYR A 48 13.35 -11.57 -11.71
CA TYR A 48 13.90 -11.10 -10.44
C TYR A 48 13.89 -12.21 -9.39
N TRP A 49 12.77 -12.91 -9.20
CA TRP A 49 12.67 -13.98 -8.22
C TRP A 49 13.48 -15.22 -8.57
N LYS A 50 13.56 -15.60 -9.84
CA LYS A 50 14.27 -16.81 -10.27
C LYS A 50 15.77 -16.61 -10.48
N GLN A 51 16.17 -15.45 -11.00
CA GLN A 51 17.54 -15.22 -11.46
C GLN A 51 18.23 -14.07 -10.71
N GLY A 52 17.50 -13.30 -9.89
CA GLY A 52 18.05 -12.13 -9.20
C GLY A 52 18.37 -10.97 -10.15
N VAL A 53 17.78 -10.95 -11.35
CA VAL A 53 18.07 -9.95 -12.38
C VAL A 53 17.02 -8.84 -12.33
N SER A 54 17.46 -7.60 -12.08
CA SER A 54 16.63 -6.41 -12.19
C SER A 54 16.71 -5.84 -13.61
N ALA A 55 15.69 -6.09 -14.44
CA ALA A 55 15.64 -5.59 -15.82
C ALA A 55 15.40 -4.06 -15.92
N VAL A 56 14.87 -3.46 -14.86
CA VAL A 56 14.63 -2.02 -14.73
C VAL A 56 15.04 -1.56 -13.34
N ASP A 57 15.26 -0.25 -13.19
CA ASP A 57 15.50 0.36 -11.89
C ASP A 57 14.27 0.24 -10.97
N ASP A 58 14.52 0.06 -9.67
CA ASP A 58 13.48 -0.12 -8.65
C ASP A 58 12.47 1.04 -8.65
N SER A 59 12.92 2.28 -8.91
CA SER A 59 12.03 3.43 -8.96
C SER A 59 11.09 3.40 -10.18
N VAL A 60 11.54 2.84 -11.30
CA VAL A 60 10.71 2.68 -12.51
C VAL A 60 9.66 1.59 -12.26
N TYR A 61 10.07 0.48 -11.65
CA TYR A 61 9.15 -0.58 -11.24
C TYR A 61 8.08 -0.07 -10.27
N ASP A 62 8.49 0.66 -9.23
CA ASP A 62 7.57 1.20 -8.21
C ASP A 62 6.58 2.20 -8.84
N GLN A 63 7.03 3.07 -9.75
CA GLN A 63 6.15 4.02 -10.47
C GLN A 63 5.13 3.32 -11.38
N LEU A 64 5.56 2.30 -12.12
CA LEU A 64 4.69 1.53 -13.00
C LEU A 64 3.68 0.69 -12.21
N SER A 65 4.12 0.10 -11.11
CA SER A 65 3.25 -0.63 -10.17
C SER A 65 2.19 0.29 -9.57
N ALA A 66 2.57 1.51 -9.15
CA ALA A 66 1.63 2.51 -8.66
C ALA A 66 0.64 2.97 -9.73
N ARG A 67 1.10 3.18 -10.97
CA ARG A 67 0.26 3.52 -12.13
C ARG A 67 -0.75 2.44 -12.44
N LEU A 68 -0.36 1.17 -12.37
CA LEU A 68 -1.27 0.04 -12.56
C LEU A 68 -2.41 0.08 -11.53
N VAL A 69 -2.08 0.25 -10.25
CA VAL A 69 -3.08 0.37 -9.17
C VAL A 69 -4.01 1.56 -9.41
N GLN A 70 -3.48 2.68 -9.89
CA GLN A 70 -4.29 3.86 -10.25
C GLN A 70 -5.29 3.53 -11.37
N TRP A 71 -4.84 2.90 -12.45
CA TRP A 71 -5.72 2.55 -13.58
C TRP A 71 -6.79 1.53 -13.19
N GLN A 72 -6.44 0.52 -12.40
CA GLN A 72 -7.39 -0.46 -11.88
C GLN A 72 -8.50 0.22 -11.04
N ARG A 73 -8.14 1.20 -10.21
CA ARG A 73 -9.14 2.00 -9.47
C ARG A 73 -10.05 2.80 -10.39
N CYS A 74 -9.52 3.35 -11.48
CA CYS A 74 -10.30 4.13 -12.45
C CYS A 74 -11.38 3.31 -13.16
N VAL A 75 -11.13 2.03 -13.42
CA VAL A 75 -12.10 1.13 -14.07
C VAL A 75 -13.00 0.38 -13.06
N GLY A 76 -12.87 0.66 -11.76
CA GLY A 76 -13.63 -0.01 -10.71
C GLY A 76 -13.25 -1.47 -10.48
N GLN A 77 -12.03 -1.88 -10.86
CA GLN A 77 -11.53 -3.22 -10.54
C GLN A 77 -11.11 -3.29 -9.05
N ASP A 78 -11.38 -4.43 -8.42
CA ASP A 78 -10.91 -4.72 -7.07
C ASP A 78 -9.37 -4.75 -7.05
N VAL A 79 -8.78 -3.68 -6.56
CA VAL A 79 -7.34 -3.57 -6.33
C VAL A 79 -6.97 -4.34 -5.06
N SER A 80 -6.76 -5.65 -5.19
CA SER A 80 -6.02 -6.36 -4.15
C SER A 80 -4.59 -5.80 -4.15
N SER A 81 -4.28 -4.98 -3.16
CA SER A 81 -2.96 -4.38 -2.93
C SER A 81 -1.92 -5.41 -2.47
N THR A 82 -2.25 -6.69 -2.56
CA THR A 82 -1.36 -7.78 -2.20
C THR A 82 -0.41 -8.00 -3.35
N PRO A 83 0.90 -7.69 -3.21
CA PRO A 83 1.87 -8.04 -4.24
C PRO A 83 1.78 -9.54 -4.48
N VAL A 84 1.77 -9.94 -5.76
CA VAL A 84 1.77 -11.35 -6.16
C VAL A 84 3.00 -12.00 -5.55
N SER A 85 2.78 -12.83 -4.51
CA SER A 85 3.86 -13.58 -3.91
C SER A 85 4.51 -14.47 -4.99
N PRO A 86 5.84 -14.59 -4.99
CA PRO A 86 6.49 -15.50 -5.92
C PRO A 86 5.93 -16.91 -5.75
N PRO A 87 5.89 -17.71 -6.82
CA PRO A 87 5.55 -19.12 -6.72
C PRO A 87 6.46 -19.78 -5.67
N LEU A 88 5.86 -20.54 -4.76
CA LEU A 88 6.56 -21.27 -3.70
C LEU A 88 7.37 -22.41 -4.33
N ASN A 89 8.53 -22.09 -4.89
CA ASN A 89 9.43 -23.07 -5.54
C ASN A 89 10.42 -23.71 -4.54
N GLY A 90 10.22 -23.52 -3.23
CA GLY A 90 11.06 -24.10 -2.19
C GLY A 90 10.62 -25.51 -1.81
N THR A 91 11.55 -26.47 -1.75
CA THR A 91 11.29 -27.85 -1.30
C THR A 91 11.30 -28.02 0.22
N THR A 92 11.76 -27.01 0.97
CA THR A 92 11.90 -27.06 2.42
C THR A 92 10.88 -26.14 3.08
N MET A 93 10.05 -26.70 3.97
CA MET A 93 9.14 -25.92 4.79
C MET A 93 9.91 -25.18 5.87
N HIS A 94 9.80 -23.85 5.90
CA HIS A 94 10.35 -23.04 6.98
C HIS A 94 9.38 -23.02 8.17
N PRO A 95 9.85 -23.15 9.42
CA PRO A 95 9.00 -23.16 10.62
C PRO A 95 8.30 -21.82 10.88
N VAL A 96 8.78 -20.74 10.26
CA VAL A 96 8.21 -19.39 10.34
C VAL A 96 7.96 -18.90 8.93
N ALA A 97 6.79 -18.31 8.68
CA ALA A 97 6.42 -17.78 7.38
C ALA A 97 7.34 -16.61 6.98
N HIS A 98 7.91 -16.69 5.78
CA HIS A 98 8.64 -15.56 5.20
C HIS A 98 7.63 -14.54 4.68
N THR A 99 7.51 -13.42 5.36
CA THR A 99 6.64 -12.31 4.96
C THR A 99 7.46 -11.18 4.35
N GLY A 100 6.86 -10.47 3.40
CA GLY A 100 7.41 -9.21 2.91
C GLY A 100 7.15 -8.06 3.89
N VAL A 101 7.76 -6.91 3.60
CA VAL A 101 7.50 -5.66 4.33
C VAL A 101 6.51 -4.81 3.52
N ARG A 102 5.44 -4.33 4.16
CA ARG A 102 4.50 -3.40 3.54
C ARG A 102 5.15 -2.02 3.42
N LYS A 103 5.34 -1.54 2.18
CA LYS A 103 5.81 -0.16 1.91
C LYS A 103 4.74 0.85 2.36
N LEU A 104 5.17 1.91 3.06
CA LEU A 104 4.32 3.03 3.49
C LEU A 104 4.58 4.23 2.57
N ALA A 105 3.53 4.98 2.24
CA ALA A 105 3.59 6.01 1.20
C ALA A 105 4.36 7.27 1.62
N ASP A 106 4.31 7.62 2.92
CA ASP A 106 4.86 8.86 3.42
C ASP A 106 5.31 8.75 4.88
N ARG A 107 6.00 9.79 5.35
CA ARG A 107 6.53 9.88 6.71
C ARG A 107 5.43 9.84 7.79
N GLN A 108 4.27 10.44 7.54
CA GLN A 108 3.17 10.46 8.52
C GLN A 108 2.60 9.05 8.73
N ALA A 109 2.51 8.25 7.66
CA ALA A 109 2.13 6.85 7.74
C ALA A 109 3.15 6.03 8.55
N VAL A 110 4.45 6.31 8.43
CA VAL A 110 5.49 5.69 9.27
C VAL A 110 5.29 6.07 10.74
N GLU A 111 5.20 7.37 11.04
CA GLU A 111 4.99 7.89 12.40
C GLU A 111 3.72 7.29 13.05
N THR A 112 2.67 7.09 12.27
CA THR A 112 1.42 6.44 12.73
C THR A 112 1.64 4.97 13.10
N VAL A 113 2.38 4.22 12.28
CA VAL A 113 2.73 2.82 12.57
C VAL A 113 3.64 2.74 13.78
N ASP A 114 4.61 3.64 13.92
CA ASP A 114 5.51 3.71 15.07
C ASP A 114 4.74 3.99 16.36
N ALA A 115 3.84 4.98 16.35
CA ALA A 115 2.97 5.28 17.49
C ALA A 115 2.04 4.11 17.82
N ARG A 116 1.57 3.34 16.82
CA ARG A 116 0.79 2.12 17.06
C ARG A 116 1.65 1.03 17.73
N ALA A 117 2.88 0.83 17.27
CA ALA A 117 3.80 -0.15 17.84
C ALA A 117 4.16 0.20 19.30
N GLN A 118 4.47 1.46 19.59
CA GLN A 118 4.77 1.94 20.94
C GLN A 118 3.58 1.78 21.89
N ARG A 119 2.35 2.08 21.42
CA ARG A 119 1.14 1.84 22.22
C ARG A 119 0.96 0.37 22.58
N ALA A 120 1.14 -0.54 21.62
CA ALA A 120 1.04 -1.99 21.87
C ALA A 120 2.06 -2.47 22.93
N LEU A 121 3.29 -1.97 22.86
CA LEU A 121 4.34 -2.27 23.85
C LEU A 121 4.03 -1.66 25.23
N GLY A 122 3.52 -0.42 25.26
CA GLY A 122 3.10 0.25 26.49
C GLY A 122 1.95 -0.48 27.20
N THR A 123 0.96 -0.96 26.45
CA THR A 123 -0.16 -1.76 26.98
C THR A 123 0.30 -3.13 27.47
N ALA A 124 1.29 -3.76 26.82
CA ALA A 124 1.83 -5.03 27.28
C ALA A 124 2.56 -4.88 28.63
N LYS A 125 3.27 -3.76 28.83
CA LYS A 125 4.03 -3.51 30.07
C LYS A 125 3.14 -3.17 31.26
N SER A 126 1.99 -2.53 31.05
CA SER A 126 1.01 -2.27 32.12
C SER A 126 0.24 -3.52 32.52
N GLY A 127 -0.07 -4.43 31.58
CA GLY A 127 -0.73 -5.71 31.86
C GLY A 127 0.12 -6.66 32.72
N TRP A 128 1.43 -6.69 32.51
CA TRP A 128 2.34 -7.50 33.35
C TRP A 128 2.49 -6.99 34.79
N ARG A 129 2.27 -5.69 35.05
CA ARG A 129 2.41 -5.11 36.39
C ARG A 129 1.22 -5.46 37.32
N SER A 130 0.09 -5.92 36.78
CA SER A 130 -1.11 -6.21 37.56
C SER A 130 -1.18 -7.64 38.12
N GLY A 131 -0.23 -8.53 37.81
CA GLY A 131 -0.31 -9.96 38.13
C GLY A 131 0.41 -10.44 39.40
N ASN A 132 1.06 -9.57 40.18
CA ASN A 132 1.99 -10.02 41.24
C ASN A 132 1.64 -9.57 42.66
N THR A 133 0.35 -9.43 42.97
CA THR A 133 -0.15 -9.25 44.35
C THR A 133 -0.98 -10.47 44.76
N GLY A 134 -0.32 -11.56 45.18
CA GLY A 134 -1.06 -12.71 45.69
C GLY A 134 -0.27 -14.01 45.84
N LEU A 135 0.93 -14.01 46.40
CA LEU A 135 1.49 -15.23 46.99
C LEU A 135 1.65 -15.02 48.51
N SER A 136 0.53 -15.21 49.21
CA SER A 136 0.51 -15.35 50.66
C SER A 136 1.20 -16.67 51.02
N LYS A 137 2.34 -16.58 51.72
CA LYS A 137 3.06 -17.72 52.26
C LYS A 137 2.16 -18.44 53.27
N ARG A 138 1.90 -19.71 53.00
CA ARG A 138 1.53 -20.71 54.00
C ARG A 138 2.79 -21.37 54.52
#